data_AF-A0A6J1N684-F1
#
_entry.id   AF-A0A6J1N684-F1
#
_cell.length_a   1.000
_cell.length_b   1.000
_cell.length_c   1.000
_cell.angle_alpha   90.00
_cell.angle_beta   90.00
_cell.angle_gamma   90.00
#
_symmetry.space_group_name_H-M   'P 1'
#
loop_
_entity.id
_entity.type
_entity.pdbx_description
1 polymer ?
#
loop_
_entity_poly.entity_id
_entity_poly.type
_entity_poly.pdbx_seq_one_letter_code
_entity_poly.pdbx_strand_id
1 'polypeptide(L)'
;MKPDFESSENKEDTVTGDVIGDTAYSERFVLKLLLKFANLDTLKDEMKEKSFEEDLCTLWDMTAERDVVLFLQKHDVLNLFCFAWPIIDSPRIVEVLIGIIGNMCCQKEAAEALLKLNNFLPMLLEYAKSEDSLTIIQLLRLINSGFFLAEENITIWIDMFIKVGYSNALYFILKNSSNKELLVTALENFNTICSYCNTGINRTKFFGHFVCSEAITSLAAAFTEIAVKQKNCCDRDELERVLIISLQITLNLVGFDKSYEVLSDNKSDVVNIISIVFSYYENKFVNQKEIDMDLVDIIDSASTIVRVLQIGELCDYEQYCLQSYSMWKTLSSIARFDQNGGSSFENDDKEELQAFSKKMKTSLSVLIFNYLENCSDENLLKALDLINSNYEDILGLVNDKSLVNAVSNRAANYRTRLKETENC
;
A
#
# COMPACT_ATOMS: atom_id res chain seq x y z
N MET A 1 -71.47 20.31 -33.55
CA MET A 1 -70.15 19.65 -33.48
C MET A 1 -69.44 20.14 -32.22
N LYS A 2 -69.12 19.22 -31.30
CA LYS A 2 -67.94 19.30 -30.40
C LYS A 2 -66.65 19.19 -31.25
N PRO A 3 -65.44 19.34 -30.70
CA PRO A 3 -64.92 20.30 -29.70
C PRO A 3 -63.60 20.93 -30.22
N ASP A 4 -62.89 21.73 -29.41
CA ASP A 4 -61.46 21.47 -29.14
C ASP A 4 -61.02 22.22 -27.87
N PHE A 5 -60.63 21.42 -26.89
CA PHE A 5 -59.91 21.74 -25.67
C PHE A 5 -58.45 21.26 -25.87
N GLU A 6 -57.55 21.69 -24.98
CA GLU A 6 -56.13 21.30 -24.83
C GLU A 6 -55.15 22.21 -25.59
N SER A 7 -54.06 22.71 -24.99
CA SER A 7 -53.31 22.24 -23.83
C SER A 7 -52.69 23.43 -23.08
N SER A 8 -53.14 23.66 -21.85
CA SER A 8 -52.30 24.33 -20.85
C SER A 8 -51.30 23.30 -20.35
N GLU A 9 -50.02 23.52 -20.61
CA GLU A 9 -48.90 22.80 -20.00
C GLU A 9 -49.03 22.85 -18.48
N ASN A 10 -49.67 21.83 -17.91
CA ASN A 10 -49.45 21.47 -16.52
C ASN A 10 -48.01 20.95 -16.46
N LYS A 11 -47.10 21.81 -16.00
CA LYS A 11 -45.93 21.33 -15.28
C LYS A 11 -46.49 20.53 -14.10
N GLU A 12 -46.47 19.21 -14.24
CA GLU A 12 -46.55 18.32 -13.09
C GLU A 12 -45.39 18.71 -12.18
N ASP A 13 -45.70 19.49 -11.15
CA ASP A 13 -45.02 19.39 -9.86
C ASP A 13 -45.19 17.93 -9.44
N THR A 14 -44.26 17.09 -9.90
CA THR A 14 -44.03 15.78 -9.32
C THR A 14 -43.89 16.03 -7.83
N VAL A 15 -44.79 15.44 -7.05
CA VAL A 15 -44.68 15.40 -5.59
C VAL A 15 -43.30 14.80 -5.32
N THR A 16 -42.32 15.66 -5.05
CA THR A 16 -40.99 15.27 -4.62
C THR A 16 -41.21 14.63 -3.27
N GLY A 17 -41.29 13.30 -3.29
CA GLY A 17 -41.66 12.48 -2.15
C GLY A 17 -40.63 12.57 -1.02
N ASP A 18 -40.86 11.80 0.04
CA ASP A 18 -39.90 11.58 1.12
C ASP A 18 -38.70 10.75 0.62
N VAL A 19 -37.87 11.36 -0.22
CA VAL A 19 -36.80 10.70 -0.97
C VAL A 19 -35.58 11.62 -1.10
N ILE A 20 -34.39 11.08 -0.84
CA ILE A 20 -33.10 11.79 -0.99
C ILE A 20 -32.58 11.64 -2.42
N GLY A 21 -32.57 12.74 -3.18
CA GLY A 21 -32.04 12.75 -4.55
C GLY A 21 -32.74 11.73 -5.45
N ASP A 22 -31.96 10.95 -6.20
CA ASP A 22 -32.45 9.89 -7.10
C ASP A 22 -32.50 8.50 -6.43
N THR A 23 -32.31 8.43 -5.10
CA THR A 23 -32.31 7.17 -4.35
C THR A 23 -33.72 6.73 -3.95
N ALA A 24 -33.86 5.61 -3.24
CA ALA A 24 -35.14 5.21 -2.61
C ALA A 24 -35.19 5.56 -1.11
N TYR A 25 -34.22 6.33 -0.61
CA TYR A 25 -33.99 6.55 0.80
C TYR A 25 -34.80 7.72 1.37
N SER A 26 -35.37 7.55 2.56
CA SER A 26 -36.25 8.55 3.21
C SER A 26 -35.47 9.70 3.84
N GLU A 27 -35.80 10.95 3.46
CA GLU A 27 -35.30 12.16 4.12
C GLU A 27 -35.73 12.20 5.59
N ARG A 28 -36.99 11.86 5.88
CA ARG A 28 -37.55 11.90 7.24
C ARG A 28 -36.86 10.93 8.18
N PHE A 29 -36.47 9.75 7.69
CA PHE A 29 -35.70 8.79 8.47
C PHE A 29 -34.37 9.42 8.91
N VAL A 30 -33.59 9.95 7.96
CA VAL A 30 -32.29 10.57 8.24
C VAL A 30 -32.46 11.76 9.17
N LEU A 31 -33.39 12.68 8.89
CA LEU A 31 -33.62 13.87 9.72
C LEU A 31 -34.00 13.53 11.16
N LYS A 32 -34.85 12.51 11.38
CA LYS A 32 -35.19 12.04 12.73
C LYS A 32 -33.96 11.54 13.47
N LEU A 33 -33.09 10.79 12.79
CA LEU A 33 -31.85 10.30 13.37
C LEU A 33 -30.89 11.45 13.72
N LEU A 34 -30.74 12.44 12.83
CA LEU A 34 -29.93 13.64 13.09
C LEU A 34 -30.44 14.45 14.28
N LEU A 35 -31.77 14.60 14.42
CA LEU A 35 -32.35 15.30 15.58
C LEU A 35 -31.95 14.69 16.93
N LYS A 36 -31.71 13.37 16.99
CA LYS A 36 -31.22 12.70 18.20
C LYS A 36 -29.83 13.20 18.60
N PHE A 37 -28.93 13.38 17.63
CA PHE A 37 -27.58 13.93 17.89
C PHE A 37 -27.59 15.39 18.34
N ALA A 38 -28.63 16.15 17.98
CA ALA A 38 -28.76 17.55 18.39
C ALA A 38 -29.18 17.71 19.87
N ASN A 39 -29.70 16.64 20.50
CA ASN A 39 -30.16 16.66 21.88
C ASN A 39 -29.31 15.73 22.77
N LEU A 40 -28.20 16.25 23.30
CA LEU A 40 -27.24 15.48 24.10
C LEU A 40 -27.85 14.87 25.37
N ASP A 41 -28.87 15.54 25.95
CA ASP A 41 -29.53 15.08 27.17
C ASP A 41 -30.24 13.74 26.95
N THR A 42 -30.90 13.58 25.79
CA THR A 42 -31.58 12.33 25.42
C THR A 42 -30.69 11.35 24.68
N LEU A 43 -29.63 11.83 24.01
CA LEU A 43 -28.75 10.99 23.19
C LEU A 43 -28.12 9.85 24.00
N LYS A 44 -27.75 10.09 25.27
CA LYS A 44 -27.20 9.04 26.13
C LYS A 44 -28.14 7.88 26.38
N ASP A 45 -29.45 8.13 26.41
CA ASP A 45 -30.45 7.08 26.59
C ASP A 45 -30.75 6.38 25.26
N GLU A 46 -30.84 7.15 24.16
CA GLU A 46 -30.95 6.61 22.80
C GLU A 46 -29.81 5.65 22.46
N MET A 47 -28.56 5.99 22.82
CA MET A 47 -27.38 5.16 22.57
C MET A 47 -27.41 3.80 23.28
N LYS A 48 -28.24 3.62 24.32
CA LYS A 48 -28.44 2.33 24.99
C LYS A 48 -29.48 1.48 24.26
N GLU A 49 -30.29 2.08 23.39
CA GLU A 49 -31.30 1.38 22.61
C GLU A 49 -30.68 0.73 21.38
N LYS A 50 -30.90 -0.57 21.22
CA LYS A 50 -30.43 -1.33 20.05
C LYS A 50 -30.94 -0.75 18.72
N SER A 51 -32.16 -0.21 18.73
CA SER A 51 -32.76 0.46 17.57
C SER A 51 -31.95 1.66 17.08
N PHE A 52 -31.29 2.40 17.98
CA PHE A 52 -30.46 3.53 17.58
C PHE A 52 -29.20 3.05 16.84
N GLU A 53 -28.57 1.97 17.30
CA GLU A 53 -27.45 1.34 16.59
C GLU A 53 -27.89 0.80 15.22
N GLU A 54 -29.05 0.15 15.14
CA GLU A 54 -29.62 -0.35 13.88
C GLU A 54 -29.94 0.79 12.89
N ASP A 55 -30.48 1.90 13.38
CA ASP A 55 -30.72 3.11 12.60
C ASP A 55 -29.39 3.70 12.07
N LEU A 56 -28.32 3.70 12.88
CA LEU A 56 -26.99 4.15 12.46
C LEU A 56 -26.34 3.23 11.44
N CYS A 57 -26.48 1.90 11.60
CA CYS A 57 -25.99 0.94 10.60
C CYS A 57 -26.72 1.15 9.26
N THR A 58 -28.03 1.38 9.31
CA THR A 58 -28.83 1.71 8.12
C THR A 58 -28.30 3.00 7.47
N LEU A 59 -28.05 4.05 8.25
CA LEU A 59 -27.47 5.29 7.73
C LEU A 59 -26.08 5.05 7.12
N TRP A 60 -25.26 4.21 7.73
CA TRP A 60 -23.95 3.83 7.18
C TRP A 60 -24.10 3.21 5.79
N ASP A 61 -24.97 2.22 5.63
CA ASP A 61 -25.23 1.61 4.32
C ASP A 61 -25.71 2.65 3.29
N MET A 62 -26.59 3.57 3.69
CA MET A 62 -27.09 4.64 2.82
C MET A 62 -25.98 5.59 2.35
N THR A 63 -24.96 5.85 3.17
CA THR A 63 -23.86 6.77 2.83
C THR A 63 -22.93 6.25 1.73
N ALA A 64 -23.12 5.02 1.24
CA ALA A 64 -22.52 4.58 -0.01
C ALA A 64 -23.01 5.39 -1.22
N GLU A 65 -24.23 5.94 -1.15
CA GLU A 65 -24.81 6.76 -2.21
C GLU A 65 -24.42 8.23 -2.08
N ARG A 66 -23.96 8.83 -3.18
CA ARG A 66 -23.51 10.23 -3.22
C ARG A 66 -24.61 11.20 -2.80
N ASP A 67 -25.86 10.98 -3.21
CA ASP A 67 -26.98 11.88 -2.89
C ASP A 67 -27.25 11.93 -1.39
N VAL A 68 -27.06 10.82 -0.67
CA VAL A 68 -27.19 10.77 0.79
C VAL A 68 -26.08 11.56 1.45
N VAL A 69 -24.83 11.45 0.97
CA VAL A 69 -23.72 12.24 1.48
C VAL A 69 -23.98 13.74 1.30
N LEU A 70 -24.43 14.16 0.10
CA LEU A 70 -24.74 15.57 -0.17
C LEU A 70 -25.89 16.08 0.71
N PHE A 71 -26.92 15.26 0.94
CA PHE A 71 -27.99 15.56 1.88
C PHE A 71 -27.47 15.75 3.30
N LEU A 72 -26.64 14.84 3.79
CA LEU A 72 -26.02 14.94 5.12
C LEU A 72 -25.14 16.19 5.26
N GLN A 73 -24.41 16.57 4.21
CA GLN A 73 -23.62 17.79 4.21
C GLN A 73 -24.46 19.06 4.28
N LYS A 74 -25.60 19.10 3.57
CA LYS A 74 -26.57 20.20 3.65
C LYS A 74 -27.08 20.42 5.08
N HIS A 75 -27.03 19.38 5.91
CA HIS A 75 -27.45 19.39 7.31
C HIS A 75 -26.27 19.44 8.31
N ASP A 76 -25.06 19.80 7.86
CA ASP A 76 -23.88 20.00 8.71
C ASP A 76 -23.57 18.81 9.64
N VAL A 77 -23.80 17.57 9.18
CA VAL A 77 -23.70 16.38 10.04
C VAL A 77 -22.33 16.22 10.72
N LEU A 78 -21.25 16.66 10.08
CA LEU A 78 -19.91 16.58 10.67
C LEU A 78 -19.76 17.48 11.91
N ASN A 79 -20.38 18.68 11.90
CA ASN A 79 -20.43 19.54 13.09
C ASN A 79 -21.27 18.89 14.18
N LEU A 80 -22.38 18.26 13.79
CA LEU A 80 -23.28 17.58 14.71
C LEU A 80 -22.60 16.38 15.39
N PHE A 81 -21.89 15.55 14.63
CA PHE A 81 -21.08 14.46 15.16
C PHE A 81 -19.94 15.00 16.05
N CYS A 82 -19.24 16.04 15.63
CA CYS A 82 -18.20 16.68 16.45
C CYS A 82 -18.76 17.19 17.79
N PHE A 83 -19.97 17.74 17.79
CA PHE A 83 -20.65 18.24 19.00
C PHE A 83 -21.05 17.10 19.93
N ALA A 84 -21.58 16.00 19.39
CA ALA A 84 -22.00 14.84 20.17
C ALA A 84 -20.85 13.95 20.63
N TRP A 85 -19.71 13.97 19.93
CA TRP A 85 -18.57 13.07 20.14
C TRP A 85 -18.15 12.86 21.60
N PRO A 86 -18.06 13.90 22.46
CA PRO A 86 -17.56 13.74 23.83
C PRO A 86 -18.42 12.86 24.74
N ILE A 87 -19.68 12.60 24.38
CA ILE A 87 -20.58 11.74 25.15
C ILE A 87 -20.74 10.33 24.56
N ILE A 88 -20.09 10.06 23.42
CA ILE A 88 -20.17 8.77 22.75
C ILE A 88 -19.12 7.84 23.34
N ASP A 89 -19.57 6.80 24.05
CA ASP A 89 -18.69 5.84 24.76
C ASP A 89 -18.79 4.41 24.24
N SER A 90 -19.80 4.08 23.42
CA SER A 90 -19.96 2.76 22.82
C SER A 90 -18.99 2.53 21.67
N PRO A 91 -18.08 1.54 21.75
CA PRO A 91 -17.14 1.22 20.67
C PRO A 91 -17.83 0.95 19.33
N ARG A 92 -18.99 0.28 19.38
CA ARG A 92 -19.78 -0.02 18.18
C ARG A 92 -20.35 1.24 17.53
N ILE A 93 -20.84 2.19 18.33
CA ILE A 93 -21.35 3.46 17.78
C ILE A 93 -20.21 4.30 17.21
N VAL A 94 -19.05 4.32 17.86
CA VAL A 94 -17.84 4.97 17.33
C VAL A 94 -17.46 4.37 15.99
N GLU A 95 -17.35 3.03 15.92
CA GLU A 95 -17.03 2.30 14.68
C GLU A 95 -17.96 2.73 13.53
N VAL A 96 -19.27 2.69 13.76
CA VAL A 96 -20.29 3.02 12.77
C VAL A 96 -20.19 4.50 12.34
N LEU A 97 -19.98 5.42 13.29
CA LEU A 97 -19.84 6.84 12.97
C LEU A 97 -18.57 7.14 12.18
N ILE A 98 -17.44 6.52 12.53
CA ILE A 98 -16.21 6.64 11.72
C ILE A 98 -16.44 6.06 10.33
N GLY A 99 -17.17 4.94 10.22
CA GLY A 99 -17.57 4.35 8.94
C GLY A 99 -18.42 5.30 8.07
N ILE A 100 -19.42 5.94 8.66
CA ILE A 100 -20.25 6.98 7.99
C ILE A 100 -19.36 8.13 7.52
N ILE A 101 -18.49 8.67 8.38
CA ILE A 101 -17.59 9.78 8.03
C ILE A 101 -16.61 9.34 6.92
N GLY A 102 -16.13 8.10 6.96
CA GLY A 102 -15.27 7.49 5.95
C GLY A 102 -15.92 7.47 4.56
N ASN A 103 -17.16 6.99 4.48
CA ASN A 103 -17.95 7.01 3.25
C ASN A 103 -18.22 8.44 2.77
N MET A 104 -18.56 9.35 3.69
CA MET A 104 -18.75 10.75 3.35
C MET A 104 -17.48 11.36 2.73
N CYS A 105 -16.30 11.07 3.28
CA CYS A 105 -15.02 11.59 2.80
C CYS A 105 -14.60 11.04 1.42
N CYS A 106 -15.37 10.14 0.82
CA CYS A 106 -15.26 9.83 -0.61
C CYS A 106 -15.82 10.96 -1.51
N GLN A 107 -16.41 12.00 -0.93
CA GLN A 107 -16.80 13.24 -1.61
C GLN A 107 -15.87 14.38 -1.18
N LYS A 108 -15.34 15.13 -2.16
CA LYS A 108 -14.29 16.15 -1.93
C LYS A 108 -14.74 17.20 -0.92
N GLU A 109 -15.99 17.65 -1.06
CA GLU A 109 -16.58 18.67 -0.20
C GLU A 109 -16.64 18.21 1.26
N ALA A 110 -16.88 16.92 1.52
CA ALA A 110 -17.00 16.37 2.86
C ALA A 110 -15.62 16.17 3.49
N ALA A 111 -14.64 15.69 2.71
CA ALA A 111 -13.25 15.59 3.14
C ALA A 111 -12.70 16.97 3.53
N GLU A 112 -12.94 18.00 2.72
CA GLU A 112 -12.54 19.38 3.03
C GLU A 112 -13.27 19.95 4.26
N ALA A 113 -14.55 19.62 4.43
CA ALA A 113 -15.31 20.04 5.61
C ALA A 113 -14.74 19.42 6.90
N LEU A 114 -14.37 18.13 6.88
CA LEU A 114 -13.73 17.46 8.01
C LEU A 114 -12.40 18.14 8.38
N LEU A 115 -11.59 18.51 7.39
CA LEU A 115 -10.29 19.16 7.62
C LEU A 115 -10.41 20.57 8.22
N LYS A 116 -11.53 21.27 7.99
CA LYS A 116 -11.81 22.57 8.61
C LYS A 116 -12.21 22.45 10.08
N LEU A 117 -12.61 21.26 10.54
CA LEU A 117 -12.92 20.98 11.95
C LEU A 117 -11.65 20.64 12.72
N ASN A 118 -10.87 21.68 13.05
CA ASN A 118 -9.53 21.60 13.65
C ASN A 118 -9.38 20.68 14.88
N ASN A 119 -10.47 20.44 15.62
CA ASN A 119 -10.48 19.57 16.78
C ASN A 119 -11.03 18.17 16.48
N PHE A 120 -11.84 18.01 15.45
CA PHE A 120 -12.54 16.75 15.21
C PHE A 120 -11.61 15.68 14.65
N LEU A 121 -10.86 16.00 13.59
CA LEU A 121 -9.93 15.03 13.00
C LEU A 121 -8.90 14.51 14.02
N PRO A 122 -8.24 15.35 14.85
CA PRO A 122 -7.39 14.84 15.93
C PRO A 122 -8.10 13.87 16.88
N MET A 123 -9.35 14.16 17.27
CA MET A 123 -10.13 13.25 18.12
C MET A 123 -10.40 11.91 17.44
N LEU A 124 -10.63 11.91 16.12
CA LEU A 124 -10.79 10.67 15.35
C LEU A 124 -9.46 9.89 15.28
N LEU A 125 -8.34 10.57 15.04
CA LEU A 125 -7.03 9.93 14.91
C LEU A 125 -6.55 9.26 16.21
N GLU A 126 -7.00 9.71 17.38
CA GLU A 126 -6.70 9.06 18.66
C GLU A 126 -7.25 7.62 18.73
N TYR A 127 -8.29 7.28 17.95
CA TYR A 127 -8.79 5.90 17.88
C TYR A 127 -7.83 4.92 17.20
N ALA A 128 -6.72 5.39 16.62
CA ALA A 128 -5.63 4.50 16.19
C ALA A 128 -5.01 3.74 17.38
N LYS A 129 -5.23 4.22 18.61
CA LYS A 129 -4.77 3.59 19.86
C LYS A 129 -5.85 2.74 20.53
N SER A 130 -7.00 2.53 19.89
CA SER A 130 -8.08 1.70 20.40
C SER A 130 -7.67 0.22 20.47
N GLU A 131 -8.30 -0.54 21.36
CA GLU A 131 -8.19 -2.01 21.39
C GLU A 131 -9.18 -2.67 20.41
N ASP A 132 -10.18 -1.92 19.95
CA ASP A 132 -11.20 -2.43 19.03
C ASP A 132 -10.71 -2.40 17.57
N SER A 133 -10.48 -3.57 17.00
CA SER A 133 -9.94 -3.72 15.64
C SER A 133 -10.87 -3.14 14.58
N LEU A 134 -12.19 -3.24 14.75
CA LEU A 134 -13.16 -2.77 13.76
C LEU A 134 -13.14 -1.24 13.67
N THR A 135 -13.10 -0.56 14.82
CA THR A 135 -12.95 0.91 14.90
C THR A 135 -11.67 1.36 14.23
N ILE A 136 -10.54 0.67 14.47
CA ILE A 136 -9.27 0.99 13.83
C ILE A 136 -9.37 0.80 12.32
N ILE A 137 -9.95 -0.31 11.83
CA ILE A 137 -10.15 -0.54 10.39
C ILE A 137 -10.93 0.62 9.76
N GLN A 138 -12.04 1.06 10.37
CA GLN A 138 -12.80 2.19 9.83
C GLN A 138 -12.00 3.50 9.85
N LEU A 139 -11.19 3.73 10.89
CA LEU A 139 -10.32 4.91 10.94
C LEU A 139 -9.27 4.90 9.81
N LEU A 140 -8.63 3.76 9.57
CA LEU A 140 -7.64 3.61 8.50
C LEU A 140 -8.29 3.83 7.12
N ARG A 141 -9.51 3.31 6.91
CA ARG A 141 -10.30 3.55 5.69
C ARG A 141 -10.63 5.03 5.52
N LEU A 142 -11.07 5.71 6.57
CA LEU A 142 -11.32 7.15 6.55
C LEU A 142 -10.07 7.93 6.13
N ILE A 143 -8.91 7.61 6.68
CA ILE A 143 -7.64 8.26 6.32
C ILE A 143 -7.33 8.04 4.83
N ASN A 144 -7.48 6.82 4.33
CA ASN A 144 -7.22 6.50 2.91
C ASN A 144 -8.16 7.27 1.98
N SER A 145 -9.47 7.28 2.26
CA SER A 145 -10.45 8.06 1.49
C SER A 145 -10.15 9.55 1.54
N GLY A 146 -9.75 10.05 2.71
CA GLY A 146 -9.35 11.44 2.90
C GLY A 146 -8.15 11.83 2.03
N PHE A 147 -7.13 10.95 1.91
CA PHE A 147 -5.95 11.23 1.09
C PHE A 147 -6.24 11.28 -0.40
N PHE A 148 -7.09 10.38 -0.90
CA PHE A 148 -7.42 10.30 -2.32
C PHE A 148 -7.94 11.64 -2.88
N LEU A 149 -8.58 12.47 -2.04
CA LEU A 149 -9.16 13.74 -2.42
C LEU A 149 -8.41 14.97 -1.89
N ALA A 150 -7.30 14.79 -1.18
CA ALA A 150 -6.62 15.85 -0.43
C ALA A 150 -5.39 16.45 -1.13
N GLU A 151 -5.34 16.52 -2.47
CA GLU A 151 -4.17 17.02 -3.22
C GLU A 151 -3.59 18.34 -2.67
N GLU A 152 -4.45 19.30 -2.32
CA GLU A 152 -4.04 20.62 -1.78
C GLU A 152 -3.88 20.63 -0.25
N ASN A 153 -4.36 19.60 0.44
CA ASN A 153 -4.51 19.57 1.90
C ASN A 153 -3.62 18.52 2.61
N ILE A 154 -2.71 17.86 1.89
CA ILE A 154 -1.78 16.86 2.47
C ILE A 154 -0.99 17.42 3.67
N THR A 155 -0.63 18.70 3.63
CA THR A 155 0.10 19.37 4.71
C THR A 155 -0.69 19.39 6.02
N ILE A 156 -2.02 19.49 5.96
CA ILE A 156 -2.88 19.45 7.16
C ILE A 156 -2.85 18.05 7.76
N TRP A 157 -2.97 17.01 6.93
CA TRP A 157 -2.91 15.62 7.36
C TRP A 157 -1.62 15.28 8.10
N ILE A 158 -0.47 15.62 7.50
CA ILE A 158 0.82 15.31 8.13
C ILE A 158 1.03 16.07 9.44
N ASP A 159 0.56 17.32 9.53
CA ASP A 159 0.63 18.10 10.77
C ASP A 159 -0.25 17.49 11.88
N MET A 160 -1.42 16.94 11.51
CA MET A 160 -2.26 16.20 12.46
C MET A 160 -1.63 14.88 12.90
N PHE A 161 -1.01 14.12 11.99
CA PHE A 161 -0.30 12.89 12.35
C PHE A 161 0.84 13.14 13.33
N ILE A 162 1.65 14.16 13.07
CA ILE A 162 2.73 14.59 13.96
C ILE A 162 2.16 14.96 15.33
N LYS A 163 1.06 15.73 15.36
CA LYS A 163 0.42 16.19 16.60
C LYS A 163 -0.05 15.04 17.49
N VAL A 164 -0.65 13.99 16.92
CA VAL A 164 -1.21 12.85 17.69
C VAL A 164 -0.23 11.69 17.90
N GLY A 165 0.95 11.76 17.28
CA GLY A 165 1.92 10.67 17.31
C GLY A 165 1.45 9.45 16.53
N TYR A 166 0.82 9.66 15.37
CA TYR A 166 0.12 8.61 14.61
C TYR A 166 1.03 7.45 14.22
N SER A 167 2.27 7.72 13.81
CA SER A 167 3.22 6.67 13.41
C SER A 167 3.45 5.62 14.49
N ASN A 168 3.52 6.02 15.76
CA ASN A 168 3.69 5.09 16.89
C ASN A 168 2.50 4.11 17.01
N ALA A 169 1.27 4.61 16.81
CA ALA A 169 0.07 3.77 16.83
C ALA A 169 0.05 2.81 15.64
N LEU A 170 0.38 3.30 14.45
CA LEU A 170 0.49 2.48 13.25
C LEU A 170 1.53 1.36 13.40
N TYR A 171 2.71 1.67 13.92
CA TYR A 171 3.76 0.66 14.16
C TYR A 171 3.35 -0.35 15.22
N PHE A 172 2.65 0.10 16.27
CA PHE A 172 2.12 -0.79 17.28
C PHE A 172 1.13 -1.80 16.69
N ILE A 173 0.20 -1.34 15.83
CA ILE A 173 -0.75 -2.20 15.11
C ILE A 173 0.00 -3.23 14.25
N LEU A 174 0.90 -2.76 13.37
CA LEU A 174 1.65 -3.60 12.44
C LEU A 174 2.52 -4.64 13.17
N LYS A 175 3.10 -4.27 14.32
CA LYS A 175 3.99 -5.14 15.09
C LYS A 175 3.27 -6.19 15.93
N ASN A 176 2.08 -5.88 16.45
CA ASN A 176 1.44 -6.68 17.52
C ASN A 176 0.09 -7.31 17.14
N SER A 177 -0.55 -6.89 16.05
CA SER A 177 -1.83 -7.49 15.65
C SER A 177 -1.63 -8.88 15.02
N SER A 178 -2.56 -9.79 15.27
CA SER A 178 -2.74 -11.03 14.51
C SER A 178 -4.01 -11.03 13.65
N ASN A 179 -4.77 -9.94 13.67
CA ASN A 179 -5.98 -9.78 12.87
C ASN A 179 -5.57 -9.43 11.43
N LYS A 180 -5.82 -10.36 10.50
CA LYS A 180 -5.46 -10.24 9.08
C LYS A 180 -6.03 -8.97 8.44
N GLU A 181 -7.33 -8.73 8.60
CA GLU A 181 -8.01 -7.60 7.97
C GLU A 181 -7.44 -6.26 8.48
N LEU A 182 -7.19 -6.18 9.79
CA LEU A 182 -6.56 -5.00 10.38
C LEU A 182 -5.12 -4.79 9.83
N LEU A 183 -4.32 -5.85 9.72
CA LEU A 183 -2.95 -5.76 9.21
C LEU A 183 -2.92 -5.36 7.73
N VAL A 184 -3.75 -5.97 6.88
CA VAL A 184 -3.87 -5.60 5.46
C VAL A 184 -4.27 -4.14 5.32
N THR A 185 -5.32 -3.72 6.05
CA THR A 185 -5.77 -2.31 6.05
C THR A 185 -4.68 -1.36 6.54
N ALA A 186 -3.91 -1.74 7.57
CA ALA A 186 -2.81 -0.93 8.11
C ALA A 186 -1.64 -0.81 7.12
N LEU A 187 -1.29 -1.88 6.40
CA LEU A 187 -0.28 -1.83 5.34
C LEU A 187 -0.73 -0.94 4.18
N GLU A 188 -1.97 -1.07 3.72
CA GLU A 188 -2.54 -0.20 2.68
C GLU A 188 -2.53 1.27 3.12
N ASN A 189 -2.86 1.54 4.38
CA ASN A 189 -2.80 2.87 4.95
C ASN A 189 -1.35 3.41 5.00
N PHE A 190 -0.40 2.61 5.45
CA PHE A 190 1.00 3.05 5.48
C PHE A 190 1.53 3.33 4.07
N ASN A 191 1.19 2.49 3.09
CA ASN A 191 1.55 2.70 1.69
C ASN A 191 0.91 3.98 1.11
N THR A 192 -0.35 4.25 1.47
CA THR A 192 -1.05 5.49 1.10
C THR A 192 -0.34 6.70 1.69
N ILE A 193 -0.01 6.67 2.98
CA ILE A 193 0.74 7.74 3.64
C ILE A 193 2.09 7.95 2.97
N CYS A 194 2.82 6.88 2.65
CA CYS A 194 4.08 6.99 1.89
C CYS A 194 3.86 7.70 0.55
N SER A 195 2.87 7.29 -0.21
CA SER A 195 2.62 7.81 -1.57
C SER A 195 2.24 9.30 -1.58
N TYR A 196 1.40 9.73 -0.63
CA TYR A 196 0.90 11.10 -0.59
C TYR A 196 1.79 12.05 0.22
N CYS A 197 2.29 11.61 1.37
CA CYS A 197 3.03 12.47 2.31
C CYS A 197 4.53 12.59 1.99
N ASN A 198 5.13 11.61 1.30
CA ASN A 198 6.56 11.63 0.92
C ASN A 198 6.83 12.48 -0.33
N THR A 199 6.29 13.70 -0.38
CA THR A 199 6.33 14.55 -1.59
C THR A 199 6.73 15.99 -1.26
N GLY A 200 7.41 16.63 -2.22
CA GLY A 200 7.69 18.08 -2.25
C GLY A 200 7.97 18.72 -0.89
N ILE A 201 7.03 19.56 -0.43
CA ILE A 201 7.13 20.35 0.81
C ILE A 201 7.02 19.52 2.10
N ASN A 202 6.43 18.33 2.04
CA ASN A 202 6.17 17.49 3.22
C ASN A 202 7.27 16.45 3.46
N ARG A 203 8.19 16.29 2.53
CA ARG A 203 9.28 15.30 2.58
C ARG A 203 10.08 15.33 3.89
N THR A 204 10.44 16.51 4.39
CA THR A 204 11.18 16.66 5.66
C THR A 204 10.35 16.25 6.88
N LYS A 205 9.07 16.64 6.90
CA LYS A 205 8.13 16.26 7.97
C LYS A 205 7.88 14.75 7.96
N PHE A 206 7.72 14.17 6.77
CA PHE A 206 7.56 12.73 6.60
C PHE A 206 8.77 11.98 7.12
N PHE A 207 9.99 12.39 6.74
CA PHE A 207 11.22 11.79 7.25
C PHE A 207 11.27 11.82 8.78
N GLY A 208 11.02 12.98 9.39
CA GLY A 208 11.09 13.14 10.85
C GLY A 208 10.01 12.38 11.63
N HIS A 209 8.91 11.98 10.99
CA HIS A 209 7.77 11.34 11.68
C HIS A 209 7.60 9.85 11.37
N PHE A 210 7.92 9.44 10.13
CA PHE A 210 7.66 8.08 9.63
C PHE A 210 8.92 7.27 9.30
N VAL A 211 10.10 7.88 9.25
CA VAL A 211 11.35 7.16 8.91
C VAL A 211 12.16 6.91 10.17
N CYS A 212 12.03 5.70 10.71
CA CYS A 212 12.80 5.20 11.85
C CYS A 212 12.94 3.67 11.79
N SER A 213 13.83 3.11 12.61
CA SER A 213 14.05 1.66 12.66
C SER A 213 12.78 0.86 13.01
N GLU A 214 11.92 1.41 13.87
CA GLU A 214 10.66 0.78 14.25
C GLU A 214 9.68 0.65 13.07
N ALA A 215 9.75 1.55 12.08
CA ALA A 215 8.93 1.48 10.87
C ALA A 215 9.20 0.19 10.08
N ILE A 216 10.47 -0.15 9.84
CA ILE A 216 10.83 -1.38 9.11
C ILE A 216 10.57 -2.62 9.98
N THR A 217 10.90 -2.55 11.27
CA THR A 217 10.69 -3.69 12.19
C THR A 217 9.19 -4.07 12.25
N SER A 218 8.31 -3.08 12.37
CA SER A 218 6.87 -3.28 12.42
C SER A 218 6.29 -3.73 11.07
N LEU A 219 6.77 -3.16 9.96
CA LEU A 219 6.44 -3.60 8.60
C LEU A 219 6.79 -5.08 8.39
N ALA A 220 8.00 -5.49 8.75
CA ALA A 220 8.46 -6.87 8.58
C ALA A 220 7.69 -7.85 9.47
N ALA A 221 7.27 -7.44 10.67
CA ALA A 221 6.41 -8.23 11.54
C ALA A 221 5.03 -8.46 10.90
N ALA A 222 4.35 -7.40 10.46
CA ALA A 222 3.05 -7.49 9.78
C ALA A 222 3.13 -8.34 8.50
N PHE A 223 4.15 -8.08 7.69
CA PHE A 223 4.42 -8.82 6.46
C PHE A 223 4.60 -10.31 6.73
N THR A 224 5.41 -10.68 7.73
CA THR A 224 5.65 -12.08 8.07
C THR A 224 4.39 -12.74 8.61
N GLU A 225 3.62 -12.04 9.43
CA GLU A 225 2.33 -12.54 9.94
C GLU A 225 1.39 -12.90 8.79
N ILE A 226 1.23 -12.02 7.79
CA ILE A 226 0.35 -12.26 6.66
C ILE A 226 0.96 -13.25 5.65
N ALA A 227 2.12 -12.93 5.08
CA ALA A 227 2.69 -13.63 3.93
C ALA A 227 3.30 -15.01 4.27
N VAL A 228 3.59 -15.26 5.55
CA VAL A 228 4.16 -16.53 6.02
C VAL A 228 3.18 -17.30 6.89
N LYS A 229 2.72 -16.72 8.00
CA LYS A 229 1.90 -17.47 8.97
C LYS A 229 0.46 -17.63 8.50
N GLN A 230 -0.11 -16.61 7.88
CA GLN A 230 -1.51 -16.59 7.43
C GLN A 230 -1.66 -16.70 5.90
N LYS A 231 -0.62 -17.15 5.19
CA LYS A 231 -0.60 -17.25 3.72
C LYS A 231 -1.83 -17.98 3.15
N ASN A 232 -2.28 -19.04 3.81
CA ASN A 232 -3.42 -19.86 3.37
C ASN A 232 -4.79 -19.20 3.61
N CYS A 233 -4.82 -18.09 4.35
CA CYS A 233 -6.02 -17.29 4.62
C CYS A 233 -6.15 -16.10 3.65
N CYS A 234 -5.16 -15.88 2.79
CA CYS A 234 -5.18 -14.88 1.73
C CYS A 234 -5.60 -15.54 0.42
N ASP A 235 -6.44 -14.84 -0.35
CA ASP A 235 -6.51 -15.12 -1.78
C ASP A 235 -5.23 -14.63 -2.49
N ARG A 236 -5.10 -14.99 -3.78
CA ARG A 236 -3.91 -14.66 -4.56
C ARG A 236 -3.70 -13.15 -4.67
N ASP A 237 -4.75 -12.38 -4.93
CA ASP A 237 -4.68 -10.95 -5.19
C ASP A 237 -4.35 -10.17 -3.91
N GLU A 238 -4.92 -10.56 -2.78
CA GLU A 238 -4.63 -10.01 -1.46
C GLU A 238 -3.16 -10.26 -1.08
N LEU A 239 -2.67 -11.49 -1.28
CA LEU A 239 -1.26 -11.82 -0.99
C LEU A 239 -0.32 -11.01 -1.87
N GLU A 240 -0.55 -10.97 -3.18
CA GLU A 240 0.28 -10.20 -4.13
C GLU A 240 0.28 -8.71 -3.79
N ARG A 241 -0.88 -8.16 -3.41
CA ARG A 241 -0.97 -6.79 -2.91
C ARG A 241 -0.09 -6.58 -1.69
N VAL A 242 -0.15 -7.47 -0.69
CA VAL A 242 0.69 -7.39 0.52
C VAL A 242 2.18 -7.44 0.19
N LEU A 243 2.59 -8.29 -0.76
CA LEU A 243 3.97 -8.39 -1.25
C LEU A 243 4.44 -7.06 -1.86
N ILE A 244 3.64 -6.50 -2.78
CA ILE A 244 3.96 -5.26 -3.50
C ILE A 244 3.99 -4.07 -2.56
N ILE A 245 2.95 -3.86 -1.74
CA ILE A 245 2.88 -2.69 -0.86
C ILE A 245 3.99 -2.70 0.19
N SER A 246 4.39 -3.88 0.69
CA SER A 246 5.48 -3.96 1.67
C SER A 246 6.82 -3.57 1.07
N LEU A 247 7.07 -3.98 -0.18
CA LEU A 247 8.25 -3.55 -0.92
C LEU A 247 8.21 -2.04 -1.22
N GLN A 248 7.05 -1.52 -1.60
CA GLN A 248 6.87 -0.10 -1.91
C GLN A 248 7.03 0.80 -0.68
N ILE A 249 6.51 0.40 0.48
CA ILE A 249 6.75 1.10 1.75
C ILE A 249 8.24 1.10 2.05
N THR A 250 8.91 -0.06 1.95
CA THR A 250 10.36 -0.16 2.16
C THR A 250 11.13 0.79 1.24
N LEU A 251 10.80 0.81 -0.04
CA LEU A 251 11.40 1.72 -1.03
C LEU A 251 11.25 3.20 -0.63
N ASN A 252 10.06 3.58 -0.17
CA ASN A 252 9.80 4.95 0.28
C ASN A 252 10.61 5.34 1.51
N LEU A 253 10.77 4.41 2.46
CA LEU A 253 11.53 4.65 3.70
C LEU A 253 13.04 4.74 3.45
N VAL A 254 13.57 4.01 2.46
CA VAL A 254 15.00 4.09 2.08
C VAL A 254 15.32 5.23 1.12
N GLY A 255 14.31 5.96 0.65
CA GLY A 255 14.46 6.98 -0.38
C GLY A 255 15.17 8.27 0.04
N PHE A 256 15.81 8.35 1.21
CA PHE A 256 16.44 9.57 1.75
C PHE A 256 17.96 9.40 1.89
N ASP A 257 18.70 10.51 1.77
CA ASP A 257 20.16 10.50 1.89
C ASP A 257 20.65 9.92 3.23
N LYS A 258 19.88 10.13 4.30
CA LYS A 258 20.18 9.63 5.65
C LYS A 258 19.55 8.27 5.97
N SER A 259 18.84 7.64 5.03
CA SER A 259 18.14 6.38 5.29
C SER A 259 19.09 5.26 5.70
N TYR A 260 20.31 5.20 5.14
CA TYR A 260 21.31 4.22 5.54
C TYR A 260 21.65 4.32 7.04
N GLU A 261 21.90 5.53 7.54
CA GLU A 261 22.25 5.77 8.95
C GLU A 261 21.11 5.41 9.90
N VAL A 262 19.86 5.63 9.47
CA VAL A 262 18.66 5.41 10.29
C VAL A 262 18.20 3.95 10.29
N LEU A 263 18.43 3.23 9.19
CA LEU A 263 17.85 1.91 8.93
C LEU A 263 18.90 0.80 8.79
N SER A 264 20.18 1.07 9.09
CA SER A 264 21.28 0.09 8.98
C SER A 264 21.04 -1.18 9.80
N ASP A 265 20.35 -1.06 10.93
CA ASP A 265 20.10 -2.17 11.85
C ASP A 265 18.92 -3.06 11.38
N ASN A 266 18.17 -2.60 10.38
CA ASN A 266 17.01 -3.33 9.83
C ASN A 266 17.32 -4.15 8.58
N LYS A 267 18.59 -4.28 8.20
CA LYS A 267 18.98 -5.04 7.00
C LYS A 267 18.37 -6.45 6.99
N SER A 268 18.35 -7.16 8.13
CA SER A 268 17.76 -8.51 8.21
C SER A 268 16.25 -8.54 7.93
N ASP A 269 15.52 -7.55 8.43
CA ASP A 269 14.08 -7.41 8.20
C ASP A 269 13.79 -7.18 6.72
N VAL A 270 14.57 -6.31 6.08
CA VAL A 270 14.44 -6.01 4.65
C VAL A 270 14.82 -7.21 3.78
N VAL A 271 15.88 -7.93 4.13
CA VAL A 271 16.26 -9.19 3.46
C VAL A 271 15.10 -10.18 3.48
N ASN A 272 14.45 -10.34 4.64
CA ASN A 272 13.32 -11.26 4.77
C ASN A 272 12.15 -10.88 3.85
N ILE A 273 11.80 -9.58 3.80
CA ILE A 273 10.76 -9.07 2.88
C ILE A 273 11.13 -9.39 1.42
N ILE A 274 12.32 -8.97 0.97
CA ILE A 274 12.76 -9.18 -0.42
C ILE A 274 12.82 -10.67 -0.76
N SER A 275 13.33 -11.51 0.14
CA SER A 275 13.48 -12.94 -0.12
C SER A 275 12.15 -13.66 -0.32
N ILE A 276 11.14 -13.33 0.49
CA ILE A 276 9.79 -13.89 0.37
C ILE A 276 9.12 -13.40 -0.93
N VAL A 277 9.23 -12.11 -1.23
CA VAL A 277 8.72 -11.54 -2.49
C VAL A 277 9.35 -12.24 -3.70
N PHE A 278 10.67 -12.36 -3.73
CA PHE A 278 11.37 -12.97 -4.86
C PHE A 278 11.11 -14.46 -4.99
N SER A 279 10.97 -15.19 -3.88
CA SER A 279 10.59 -16.60 -3.92
C SER A 279 9.18 -16.80 -4.48
N TYR A 280 8.24 -15.89 -4.19
CA TYR A 280 6.89 -15.93 -4.76
C TYR A 280 6.92 -15.71 -6.28
N TYR A 281 7.53 -14.61 -6.73
CA TYR A 281 7.54 -14.25 -8.15
C TYR A 281 8.44 -15.16 -8.99
N GLU A 282 9.51 -15.71 -8.43
CA GLU A 282 10.30 -16.73 -9.10
C GLU A 282 9.47 -17.98 -9.37
N ASN A 283 8.73 -18.48 -8.38
CA ASN A 283 7.87 -19.64 -8.59
C ASN A 283 6.74 -19.35 -9.60
N LYS A 284 6.11 -18.18 -9.51
CA LYS A 284 5.06 -17.74 -10.43
C LYS A 284 5.58 -17.64 -11.88
N PHE A 285 6.74 -17.01 -12.06
CA PHE A 285 7.33 -16.81 -13.38
C PHE A 285 7.97 -18.08 -13.96
N VAL A 286 8.80 -18.78 -13.18
CA VAL A 286 9.60 -19.92 -13.64
C VAL A 286 8.79 -21.21 -13.70
N ASN A 287 8.04 -21.53 -12.65
CA ASN A 287 7.34 -22.80 -12.55
C ASN A 287 5.91 -22.73 -13.12
N GLN A 288 5.18 -21.63 -12.84
CA GLN A 288 3.80 -21.47 -13.29
C GLN A 288 3.69 -20.81 -14.67
N LYS A 289 4.78 -20.18 -15.16
CA LYS A 289 4.83 -19.47 -16.45
C LYS A 289 3.83 -18.32 -16.54
N GLU A 290 3.52 -17.71 -15.40
CA GLU A 290 2.68 -16.53 -15.31
C GLU A 290 3.58 -15.28 -15.29
N ILE A 291 3.29 -14.31 -16.15
CA ILE A 291 4.06 -13.07 -16.28
C ILE A 291 3.24 -11.92 -15.71
N ASP A 292 3.80 -11.22 -14.73
CA ASP A 292 3.24 -9.98 -14.21
C ASP A 292 3.93 -8.77 -14.85
N MET A 293 3.13 -7.82 -15.34
CA MET A 293 3.64 -6.61 -15.98
C MET A 293 4.44 -5.73 -14.99
N ASP A 294 4.05 -5.75 -13.72
CA ASP A 294 4.70 -4.98 -12.64
C ASP A 294 6.01 -5.61 -12.15
N LEU A 295 6.35 -6.82 -12.61
CA LEU A 295 7.52 -7.56 -12.11
C LEU A 295 8.84 -6.79 -12.31
N VAL A 296 8.94 -6.01 -13.39
CA VAL A 296 10.11 -5.16 -13.60
C VAL A 296 10.23 -4.10 -12.52
N ASP A 297 9.13 -3.45 -12.17
CA ASP A 297 9.12 -2.37 -11.17
C ASP A 297 9.36 -2.93 -9.77
N ILE A 298 8.92 -4.16 -9.49
CA ILE A 298 9.27 -4.93 -8.28
C ILE A 298 10.79 -5.17 -8.21
N ILE A 299 11.40 -5.62 -9.32
CA ILE A 299 12.85 -5.87 -9.37
C ILE A 299 13.64 -4.57 -9.19
N ASP A 300 13.24 -3.49 -9.86
CA ASP A 300 13.90 -2.18 -9.77
C ASP A 300 13.78 -1.58 -8.36
N SER A 301 12.63 -1.77 -7.69
CA SER A 301 12.41 -1.38 -6.30
C SER A 301 13.36 -2.14 -5.36
N ALA A 302 13.42 -3.46 -5.47
CA ALA A 302 14.33 -4.29 -4.68
C ALA A 302 15.80 -3.94 -4.94
N SER A 303 16.18 -3.70 -6.19
CA SER A 303 17.52 -3.28 -6.59
C SER A 303 17.94 -1.96 -5.94
N THR A 304 17.02 -0.99 -5.90
CA THR A 304 17.25 0.29 -5.22
C THR A 304 17.44 0.10 -3.72
N ILE A 305 16.57 -0.69 -3.08
CA ILE A 305 16.64 -0.98 -1.64
C ILE A 305 17.96 -1.67 -1.28
N VAL A 306 18.32 -2.72 -2.01
CA VAL A 306 19.56 -3.48 -1.82
C VAL A 306 20.79 -2.58 -1.89
N ARG A 307 20.83 -1.70 -2.88
CA ARG A 307 21.95 -0.77 -3.08
C ARG A 307 22.03 0.26 -1.95
N VAL A 308 20.91 0.88 -1.58
CA VAL A 308 20.90 1.92 -0.54
C VAL A 308 21.29 1.36 0.82
N LEU A 309 20.75 0.20 1.21
CA LEU A 309 21.02 -0.41 2.51
C LEU A 309 22.25 -1.34 2.52
N GLN A 310 22.94 -1.50 1.38
CA GLN A 310 24.09 -2.40 1.23
C GLN A 310 23.78 -3.79 1.79
N ILE A 311 22.65 -4.35 1.37
CA ILE A 311 22.10 -5.59 1.92
C ILE A 311 22.98 -6.80 1.60
N GLY A 312 23.71 -6.76 0.49
CA GLY A 312 24.59 -7.83 0.05
C GLY A 312 25.54 -8.31 1.15
N GLU A 313 26.02 -7.41 2.01
CA GLU A 313 26.97 -7.71 3.11
C GLU A 313 26.50 -8.79 4.08
N LEU A 314 25.18 -8.89 4.30
CA LEU A 314 24.57 -9.82 5.27
C LEU A 314 23.82 -10.98 4.60
N CYS A 315 23.65 -10.92 3.28
CA CYS A 315 22.72 -11.75 2.56
C CYS A 315 23.37 -13.01 1.97
N ASP A 316 22.76 -14.16 2.19
CA ASP A 316 23.08 -15.39 1.45
C ASP A 316 22.64 -15.23 -0.02
N TYR A 317 23.36 -15.85 -0.95
CA TYR A 317 23.03 -15.79 -2.37
C TYR A 317 21.68 -16.47 -2.65
N GLU A 318 21.26 -17.41 -1.81
CA GLU A 318 19.97 -18.11 -1.91
C GLU A 318 18.76 -17.23 -1.57
N GLN A 319 18.93 -16.05 -0.96
CA GLN A 319 17.79 -15.25 -0.50
C GLN A 319 17.12 -14.45 -1.62
N TYR A 320 17.91 -13.86 -2.53
CA TYR A 320 17.35 -13.19 -3.72
C TYR A 320 18.22 -13.30 -4.97
N CYS A 321 19.54 -13.54 -4.85
CA CYS A 321 20.43 -13.63 -6.01
C CYS A 321 20.12 -14.89 -6.85
N LEU A 322 19.90 -16.03 -6.20
CA LEU A 322 19.54 -17.28 -6.85
C LEU A 322 18.21 -17.16 -7.61
N GLN A 323 17.18 -16.60 -6.98
CA GLN A 323 15.87 -16.36 -7.57
C GLN A 323 15.99 -15.41 -8.76
N SER A 324 16.75 -14.32 -8.61
CA SER A 324 17.01 -13.36 -9.69
C SER A 324 17.65 -14.03 -10.90
N TYR A 325 18.66 -14.88 -10.68
CA TYR A 325 19.30 -15.63 -11.74
C TYR A 325 18.38 -16.69 -12.37
N SER A 326 17.55 -17.37 -11.58
CA SER A 326 16.54 -18.34 -12.06
C SER A 326 15.57 -17.68 -13.04
N MET A 327 15.02 -16.51 -12.67
CA MET A 327 14.18 -15.71 -13.55
C MET A 327 14.93 -15.23 -14.80
N TRP A 328 16.16 -14.74 -14.66
CA TRP A 328 16.99 -14.28 -15.78
C TRP A 328 17.27 -15.41 -16.79
N LYS A 329 17.61 -16.60 -16.29
CA LYS A 329 17.92 -17.78 -17.11
C LYS A 329 16.68 -18.28 -17.85
N THR A 330 15.52 -18.23 -17.20
CA THR A 330 14.23 -18.59 -17.80
C THR A 330 13.89 -17.63 -18.94
N LEU A 331 13.99 -16.31 -18.74
CA LEU A 331 13.82 -15.31 -19.81
C LEU A 331 14.81 -15.52 -20.97
N SER A 332 16.05 -15.90 -20.67
CA SER A 332 17.06 -16.20 -21.69
C SER A 332 16.75 -17.45 -22.50
N SER A 333 16.09 -18.44 -21.90
CA SER A 333 15.63 -19.63 -22.60
C SER A 333 14.44 -19.33 -23.51
N ILE A 334 13.48 -18.50 -23.04
CA ILE A 334 12.32 -18.06 -23.82
C ILE A 334 12.76 -17.27 -25.06
N ALA A 335 13.64 -16.28 -24.88
CA ALA A 335 14.12 -15.45 -25.99
C ALA A 335 14.85 -16.26 -27.08
N ARG A 336 15.58 -17.33 -26.70
CA ARG A 336 16.24 -18.24 -27.65
C ARG A 336 15.25 -19.12 -28.41
N PHE A 337 14.14 -19.51 -27.77
CA PHE A 337 13.09 -20.29 -28.42
C PHE A 337 12.35 -19.47 -29.49
N ASP A 338 12.05 -18.21 -29.20
CA ASP A 338 11.41 -17.29 -30.15
C ASP A 338 12.28 -17.01 -31.37
N GLN A 339 13.60 -16.80 -31.18
CA GLN A 339 14.55 -16.58 -32.28
C GLN A 339 14.66 -17.78 -33.23
N ASN A 340 14.39 -18.99 -32.75
CA ASN A 340 14.42 -20.22 -33.54
C ASN A 340 13.10 -20.53 -34.26
N GLY A 341 12.16 -19.56 -34.31
CA GLY A 341 10.91 -19.69 -35.07
C GLY A 341 9.82 -20.54 -34.38
N GLY A 342 9.92 -20.74 -33.08
CA GLY A 342 9.02 -21.62 -32.32
C GLY A 342 7.69 -21.01 -31.86
N SER A 343 7.44 -19.70 -32.06
CA SER A 343 6.31 -19.03 -31.41
C SER A 343 5.13 -18.66 -32.32
N SER A 344 3.93 -19.00 -31.83
CA SER A 344 2.63 -18.82 -32.50
C SER A 344 1.98 -17.44 -32.28
N PHE A 345 2.72 -16.47 -31.73
CA PHE A 345 2.18 -15.13 -31.44
C PHE A 345 2.07 -14.27 -32.71
N GLU A 346 1.13 -13.32 -32.68
CA GLU A 346 1.03 -12.25 -33.69
C GLU A 346 2.25 -11.32 -33.60
N ASN A 347 2.56 -10.58 -34.67
CA ASN A 347 3.81 -9.81 -34.74
C ASN A 347 3.90 -8.69 -33.69
N ASP A 348 2.78 -8.04 -33.39
CA ASP A 348 2.73 -6.91 -32.43
C ASP A 348 2.95 -7.40 -30.99
N ASP A 349 2.34 -8.54 -30.62
CA ASP A 349 2.55 -9.20 -29.31
C ASP A 349 4.01 -9.64 -29.09
N LYS A 350 4.73 -9.96 -30.17
CA LYS A 350 6.16 -10.33 -30.10
C LYS A 350 7.05 -9.15 -29.77
N GLU A 351 6.77 -7.97 -30.30
CA GLU A 351 7.57 -6.78 -30.03
C GLU A 351 7.43 -6.32 -28.58
N GLU A 352 6.21 -6.34 -28.05
CA GLU A 352 5.94 -5.99 -26.65
C GLU A 352 6.60 -6.97 -25.68
N LEU A 353 6.46 -8.28 -25.92
CA LEU A 353 7.10 -9.31 -25.11
C LEU A 353 8.64 -9.23 -25.15
N GLN A 354 9.22 -8.89 -26.30
CA GLN A 354 10.67 -8.67 -26.43
C GLN A 354 11.13 -7.43 -25.66
N ALA A 355 10.38 -6.34 -25.73
CA ALA A 355 10.67 -5.12 -25.00
C ALA A 355 10.61 -5.36 -23.48
N PHE A 356 9.55 -6.01 -23.00
CA PHE A 356 9.40 -6.42 -21.60
C PHE A 356 10.56 -7.32 -21.16
N SER A 357 10.87 -8.37 -21.93
CA SER A 357 11.94 -9.32 -21.62
C SER A 357 13.30 -8.64 -21.52
N LYS A 358 13.58 -7.66 -22.41
CA LYS A 358 14.81 -6.87 -22.36
C LYS A 358 14.88 -6.00 -21.11
N LYS A 359 13.79 -5.32 -20.75
CA LYS A 359 13.70 -4.48 -19.54
C LYS A 359 13.94 -5.36 -18.30
N MET A 360 13.20 -6.46 -18.17
CA MET A 360 13.31 -7.38 -17.04
C MET A 360 14.71 -7.99 -16.90
N LYS A 361 15.34 -8.45 -17.99
CA LYS A 361 16.73 -8.94 -17.94
C LYS A 361 17.72 -7.88 -17.49
N THR A 362 17.54 -6.64 -17.93
CA THR A 362 18.39 -5.51 -17.54
C THR A 362 18.28 -5.28 -16.03
N SER A 363 17.05 -5.17 -15.51
CA SER A 363 16.78 -5.00 -14.08
C SER A 363 17.33 -6.14 -13.22
N LEU A 364 17.14 -7.39 -13.64
CA LEU A 364 17.70 -8.57 -12.95
C LEU A 364 19.23 -8.56 -12.96
N SER A 365 19.86 -8.17 -14.08
CA SER A 365 21.32 -8.11 -14.19
C SER A 365 21.91 -7.07 -13.23
N VAL A 366 21.27 -5.90 -13.13
CA VAL A 366 21.65 -4.85 -12.17
C VAL A 366 21.51 -5.36 -10.74
N LEU A 367 20.39 -6.01 -10.39
CA LEU A 367 20.18 -6.56 -9.04
C LEU A 367 21.22 -7.63 -8.67
N ILE A 368 21.54 -8.54 -9.59
CA ILE A 368 22.59 -9.55 -9.41
C ILE A 368 23.94 -8.85 -9.18
N PHE A 369 24.27 -7.81 -9.94
CA PHE A 369 25.54 -7.10 -9.77
C PHE A 369 25.60 -6.30 -8.46
N ASN A 370 24.50 -5.70 -8.03
CA ASN A 370 24.40 -5.05 -6.71
C ASN A 370 24.67 -6.06 -5.56
N TYR A 371 24.23 -7.30 -5.72
CA TYR A 371 24.59 -8.39 -4.79
C TYR A 371 26.09 -8.68 -4.83
N LEU A 372 26.65 -8.95 -6.01
CA LEU A 372 28.06 -9.30 -6.20
C LEU A 372 29.03 -8.20 -5.75
N GLU A 373 28.61 -6.94 -5.78
CA GLU A 373 29.43 -5.82 -5.32
C GLU A 373 29.71 -5.90 -3.83
N ASN A 374 28.70 -6.24 -3.02
CA ASN A 374 28.73 -6.07 -1.56
C ASN A 374 28.66 -7.39 -0.77
N CYS A 375 28.42 -8.54 -1.42
CA CYS A 375 28.34 -9.82 -0.73
C CYS A 375 29.66 -10.28 -0.09
N SER A 376 29.58 -11.18 0.89
CA SER A 376 30.77 -11.79 1.49
C SER A 376 31.60 -12.54 0.44
N ASP A 377 32.89 -12.72 0.67
CA ASP A 377 33.75 -13.46 -0.27
C ASP A 377 33.27 -14.90 -0.46
N GLU A 378 32.78 -15.58 0.59
CA GLU A 378 32.22 -16.93 0.47
C GLU A 378 31.02 -16.95 -0.49
N ASN A 379 30.11 -16.00 -0.36
CA ASN A 379 28.92 -15.97 -1.21
C ASN A 379 29.20 -15.43 -2.61
N LEU A 380 30.22 -14.59 -2.77
CA LEU A 380 30.72 -14.19 -4.10
C LEU A 380 31.11 -15.40 -4.92
N LEU A 381 31.78 -16.39 -4.31
CA LEU A 381 32.17 -17.64 -4.98
C LEU A 381 30.95 -18.39 -5.50
N LYS A 382 30.00 -18.68 -4.60
CA LYS A 382 28.77 -19.42 -4.93
C LYS A 382 27.97 -18.71 -6.03
N ALA A 383 27.87 -17.39 -5.96
CA ALA A 383 27.14 -16.60 -6.95
C ALA A 383 27.88 -16.54 -8.31
N LEU A 384 29.20 -16.42 -8.33
CA LEU A 384 29.99 -16.45 -9.57
C LEU A 384 29.93 -17.83 -10.24
N ASP A 385 30.00 -18.91 -9.46
CA ASP A 385 29.86 -20.28 -9.96
C ASP A 385 28.46 -20.51 -10.55
N LEU A 386 27.42 -19.99 -9.88
CA LEU A 386 26.03 -20.05 -10.34
C LEU A 386 25.86 -19.39 -11.72
N ILE A 387 26.43 -18.20 -11.93
CA ILE A 387 26.23 -17.43 -13.16
C ILE A 387 27.31 -17.65 -14.23
N ASN A 388 28.32 -18.49 -13.96
CA ASN A 388 29.57 -18.58 -14.73
C ASN A 388 29.38 -18.58 -16.26
N SER A 389 28.50 -19.48 -16.76
CA SER A 389 28.24 -19.61 -18.21
C SER A 389 27.50 -18.43 -18.85
N ASN A 390 26.95 -17.53 -18.04
CA ASN A 390 26.19 -16.35 -18.45
C ASN A 390 26.79 -15.03 -17.94
N TYR A 391 27.97 -15.07 -17.31
CA TYR A 391 28.56 -13.88 -16.67
C TYR A 391 28.71 -12.71 -17.66
N GLU A 392 29.29 -12.96 -18.84
CA GLU A 392 29.50 -11.92 -19.85
C GLU A 392 28.18 -11.39 -20.43
N ASP A 393 27.17 -12.25 -20.58
CA ASP A 393 25.83 -11.85 -21.05
C ASP A 393 25.15 -10.92 -20.04
N ILE A 394 25.24 -11.24 -18.74
CA ILE A 394 24.70 -10.44 -17.65
C ILE A 394 25.47 -9.11 -17.55
N LEU A 395 26.80 -9.16 -17.60
CA LEU A 395 27.67 -7.98 -17.55
C LEU A 395 27.34 -6.99 -18.69
N GLY A 396 27.10 -7.49 -19.90
CA GLY A 396 26.75 -6.68 -21.06
C GLY A 396 25.41 -5.93 -20.96
N LEU A 397 24.58 -6.27 -19.97
CA LEU A 397 23.30 -5.62 -19.71
C LEU A 397 23.38 -4.56 -18.60
N VAL A 398 24.49 -4.47 -17.86
CA VAL A 398 24.65 -3.51 -16.77
C VAL A 398 25.30 -2.22 -17.29
N ASN A 399 24.53 -1.13 -17.29
CA ASN A 399 25.00 0.17 -17.80
C ASN A 399 25.83 0.99 -16.78
N ASP A 400 25.76 0.65 -15.50
CA ASP A 400 26.50 1.33 -14.44
C ASP A 400 27.98 0.91 -14.46
N LYS A 401 28.83 1.79 -15.00
CA LYS A 401 30.28 1.54 -15.11
C LYS A 401 30.97 1.41 -13.76
N SER A 402 30.49 2.10 -12.72
CA SER A 402 31.09 2.00 -11.39
C SER A 402 30.86 0.61 -10.82
N LEU A 403 29.60 0.15 -10.90
CA LEU A 403 29.20 -1.18 -10.44
C LEU A 403 29.93 -2.29 -11.22
N VAL A 404 29.99 -2.18 -12.55
CA VAL A 404 30.72 -3.14 -13.38
C VAL A 404 32.19 -3.22 -12.97
N ASN A 405 32.86 -2.08 -12.82
CA ASN A 405 34.26 -2.06 -12.41
C ASN A 405 34.48 -2.69 -11.03
N ALA A 406 33.61 -2.38 -10.06
CA ALA A 406 33.68 -2.94 -8.71
C ALA A 406 33.57 -4.48 -8.74
N VAL A 407 32.54 -5.00 -9.41
CA VAL A 407 32.29 -6.45 -9.53
C VAL A 407 33.40 -7.14 -10.33
N SER A 408 33.84 -6.57 -11.45
CA SER A 408 34.94 -7.14 -12.26
C SER A 408 36.25 -7.21 -11.49
N ASN A 409 36.57 -6.20 -10.67
CA ASN A 409 37.76 -6.24 -9.81
C ASN A 409 37.66 -7.36 -8.77
N ARG A 410 36.49 -7.53 -8.13
CA ARG A 410 36.25 -8.63 -7.19
C ARG A 410 36.37 -10.00 -7.87
N ALA A 411 35.76 -10.16 -9.04
CA ALA A 411 35.78 -11.41 -9.81
C ALA A 411 37.18 -11.76 -10.35
N ALA A 412 37.98 -10.76 -10.75
CA ALA A 412 39.35 -10.98 -11.22
C ALA A 412 40.26 -11.51 -10.10
N ASN A 413 40.16 -10.95 -8.89
CA ASN A 413 40.89 -11.43 -7.72
C ASN A 413 40.56 -12.91 -7.43
N TYR A 414 39.34 -13.34 -7.69
CA TYR A 414 38.94 -14.74 -7.55
C TYR A 414 39.53 -15.64 -8.65
N ARG A 415 39.39 -15.27 -9.92
CA ARG A 415 39.91 -16.07 -11.05
C ARG A 415 41.42 -16.30 -10.98
N THR A 416 42.17 -15.36 -10.39
CA THR A 416 43.61 -15.53 -10.11
C THR A 416 43.86 -16.56 -9.00
N ARG A 417 43.08 -16.53 -7.91
CA ARG A 417 43.22 -17.48 -6.79
C ARG A 417 42.89 -18.92 -7.19
N LEU A 418 41.87 -19.17 -8.00
CA LEU A 418 41.55 -20.51 -8.52
C LEU A 418 42.71 -21.13 -9.31
N LYS A 419 43.37 -20.31 -10.15
CA LYS A 419 44.54 -20.75 -10.93
C LYS A 419 45.77 -21.04 -10.06
N GLU A 420 45.86 -20.45 -8.88
CA GLU A 420 46.92 -20.75 -7.91
C GLU A 420 46.64 -22.05 -7.14
N THR A 421 45.38 -22.36 -6.83
CA THR A 421 44.97 -23.63 -6.19
C THR A 421 44.94 -24.83 -7.12
N GLU A 422 44.67 -24.66 -8.42
CA GLU A 422 44.75 -25.77 -9.41
C GLU A 422 46.20 -26.17 -9.78
N ASN A 423 47.19 -25.33 -9.42
CA ASN A 423 48.62 -25.57 -9.64
C ASN A 423 49.36 -26.06 -8.37
N CYS A 424 48.63 -26.43 -7.31
CA CYS A 424 49.11 -27.18 -6.14
C CYS A 424 48.44 -28.56 -6.12
#